data_AF-A0A2H3NJU9-F1
#
_entry.id   AF-A0A2H3NJU9-F1
#
_cell.length_a   1.000
_cell.length_b   1.000
_cell.length_c   1.000
_cell.angle_alpha   90.00
_cell.angle_beta   90.00
_cell.angle_gamma   90.00
#
_symmetry.space_group_name_H-M   'P 1'
#
loop_
_entity.id
_entity.type
_entity.pdbx_description
1 polymer ?
#
loop_
_entity_poly.entity_id
_entity_poly.type
_entity_poly.pdbx_seq_one_letter_code
_entity_poly.pdbx_strand_id
1 'polypeptide(L)'
;MPATTNFDEWLDDAGPQGYQEIWELAQAVKSGGNYGRFAGKGANDKTVVTAGSGHEALIIASPEARSRFLEMVRDRYCNEMTIEGYYEFNRQLEQDD
;
A
#
# COMPACT_ATOMS: atom_id res chain seq x y z
N MET A 1 -3.05 -11.19 -16.70
CA MET A 1 -2.24 -10.39 -15.77
C MET A 1 -1.68 -11.37 -14.75
N PRO A 2 -0.36 -11.52 -14.65
CA PRO A 2 0.23 -12.31 -13.58
C PRO A 2 -0.20 -11.74 -12.23
N ALA A 3 -0.26 -12.58 -11.21
CA ALA A 3 -0.68 -12.17 -9.88
C ALA A 3 0.06 -12.97 -8.82
N THR A 4 0.53 -12.27 -7.78
CA THR A 4 1.32 -12.84 -6.69
C THR A 4 0.63 -12.67 -5.35
N THR A 5 0.95 -13.55 -4.41
CA THR A 5 0.63 -13.42 -2.98
C THR A 5 1.89 -13.17 -2.15
N ASN A 6 3.05 -13.03 -2.80
CA ASN A 6 4.31 -12.74 -2.13
C ASN A 6 4.42 -11.23 -1.90
N PHE A 7 4.28 -10.82 -0.65
CA PHE A 7 4.20 -9.41 -0.27
C PHE A 7 5.54 -8.70 -0.43
N ASP A 8 6.64 -9.36 -0.04
CA ASP A 8 7.99 -8.79 -0.11
C ASP A 8 8.39 -8.51 -1.55
N GLU A 9 8.30 -9.51 -2.43
CA GLU A 9 8.65 -9.37 -3.85
C GLU A 9 7.79 -8.32 -4.54
N TRP A 10 6.50 -8.27 -4.21
CA TRP A 10 5.61 -7.27 -4.78
C TRP A 10 5.93 -5.86 -4.29
N LEU A 11 6.27 -5.67 -3.01
CA LEU A 11 6.69 -4.38 -2.48
C LEU A 11 8.03 -3.92 -3.05
N ASP A 12 8.94 -4.84 -3.34
CA ASP A 12 10.24 -4.55 -3.96
C ASP A 12 10.05 -4.09 -5.43
N ASP A 13 9.13 -4.70 -6.17
CA ASP A 13 8.78 -4.31 -7.54
C ASP A 13 7.95 -3.02 -7.59
N ALA A 14 6.95 -2.90 -6.71
CA ALA A 14 6.14 -1.70 -6.62
C ALA A 14 7.01 -0.52 -6.17
N GLY A 15 7.73 -0.62 -5.06
CA GLY A 15 8.60 0.44 -4.57
C GLY A 15 7.90 1.78 -4.32
N PRO A 16 6.87 1.86 -3.45
CA PRO A 16 6.20 3.12 -3.12
C PRO A 16 7.20 4.16 -2.62
N GLN A 17 7.13 5.39 -3.14
CA GLN A 17 8.06 6.47 -2.80
C GLN A 17 7.40 7.61 -2.02
N GLY A 18 8.00 7.94 -0.87
CA GLY A 18 7.55 9.04 -0.04
C GLY A 18 6.21 8.77 0.66
N TYR A 19 5.87 9.66 1.59
CA TYR A 19 4.73 9.49 2.48
C TYR A 19 3.39 9.41 1.75
N GLN A 20 3.25 10.10 0.61
CA GLN A 20 2.03 10.08 -0.17
C GLN A 20 1.77 8.72 -0.82
N GLU A 21 2.75 8.13 -1.54
CA GLU A 21 2.52 6.84 -2.20
C GLU A 21 2.33 5.70 -1.21
N ILE A 22 3.02 5.74 -0.06
CA ILE A 22 2.84 4.77 1.03
C ILE A 22 1.39 4.82 1.54
N TRP A 23 0.85 6.02 1.73
CA TRP A 23 -0.52 6.23 2.14
C TRP A 23 -1.52 5.74 1.09
N GLU A 24 -1.31 6.12 -0.18
CA GLU A 24 -2.16 5.71 -1.31
C GLU A 24 -2.23 4.18 -1.45
N LEU A 25 -1.10 3.49 -1.35
CA LEU A 25 -1.05 2.02 -1.32
C LEU A 25 -1.90 1.46 -0.19
N ALA A 26 -1.73 1.99 1.03
CA ALA A 26 -2.48 1.51 2.19
C ALA A 26 -3.99 1.73 2.02
N GLN A 27 -4.42 2.85 1.45
CA GLN A 27 -5.83 3.11 1.16
C GLN A 27 -6.38 2.17 0.09
N ALA A 28 -5.64 1.94 -1.00
CA ALA A 28 -6.04 1.00 -2.06
C ALA A 28 -6.26 -0.41 -1.51
N VAL A 29 -5.41 -0.85 -0.58
CA VAL A 29 -5.52 -2.13 0.12
C VAL A 29 -6.72 -2.17 1.07
N LYS A 30 -6.99 -1.10 1.81
CA LYS A 30 -8.07 -1.03 2.81
C LYS A 30 -9.45 -0.98 2.17
N SER A 31 -9.65 -0.09 1.19
CA SER A 31 -10.96 0.21 0.61
C SER A 31 -11.22 -0.51 -0.71
N GLY A 32 -10.18 -1.02 -1.38
CA GLY A 32 -10.30 -1.57 -2.72
C GLY A 32 -10.56 -0.52 -3.79
N GLY A 33 -10.23 0.75 -3.51
CA GLY A 33 -10.34 1.87 -4.44
C GLY A 33 -9.04 2.21 -5.17
N ASN A 34 -9.10 3.26 -5.98
CA ASN A 34 -7.94 3.78 -6.71
C ASN A 34 -7.36 5.00 -5.98
N TYR A 35 -6.06 4.98 -5.73
CA TYR A 35 -5.32 6.03 -5.03
C TYR A 35 -3.96 6.20 -5.71
N GLY A 36 -3.74 7.38 -6.31
CA GLY A 36 -2.55 7.64 -7.13
C GLY A 36 -2.34 6.58 -8.20
N ARG A 37 -1.16 5.94 -8.18
CA ARG A 37 -0.82 4.84 -9.10
C ARG A 37 -1.32 3.47 -8.66
N PHE A 38 -1.87 3.35 -7.46
CA PHE A 38 -2.37 2.08 -6.92
C PHE A 38 -3.87 1.92 -7.21
N ALA A 39 -4.20 0.86 -7.94
CA ALA A 39 -5.60 0.51 -8.20
C ALA A 39 -5.97 -0.76 -7.43
N GLY A 40 -6.88 -0.61 -6.47
CA GLY A 40 -7.54 -1.69 -5.76
C GLY A 40 -8.80 -2.17 -6.49
N LYS A 41 -9.11 -3.45 -6.37
CA LYS A 41 -10.37 -4.03 -6.82
C LYS A 41 -10.84 -5.11 -5.84
N GLY A 42 -12.09 -5.00 -5.40
CA GLY A 42 -12.68 -5.87 -4.39
C GLY A 42 -12.51 -5.32 -2.98
N ALA A 43 -13.40 -5.71 -2.06
CA ALA A 43 -13.42 -5.22 -0.68
C ALA A 43 -13.70 -6.36 0.31
N ASN A 44 -13.35 -6.13 1.57
CA ASN A 44 -13.53 -7.03 2.72
C ASN A 44 -12.70 -8.32 2.64
N ASP A 45 -13.20 -9.36 1.98
CA ASP A 45 -12.58 -10.70 2.06
C ASP A 45 -11.42 -10.88 1.10
N LYS A 46 -11.47 -10.22 -0.06
CA LYS A 46 -10.42 -10.31 -1.07
C LYS A 46 -10.24 -8.99 -1.80
N THR A 47 -9.00 -8.53 -1.85
CA THR A 47 -8.61 -7.31 -2.56
C THR A 47 -7.49 -7.64 -3.52
N VAL A 48 -7.60 -7.18 -4.77
CA VAL A 48 -6.52 -7.24 -5.75
C VAL A 48 -5.98 -5.82 -5.92
N VAL A 49 -4.67 -5.64 -5.80
CA VAL A 49 -4.01 -4.34 -5.91
C VAL A 49 -3.01 -4.37 -7.06
N THR A 50 -2.92 -3.29 -7.84
CA THR A 50 -1.94 -3.12 -8.92
C THR A 50 -1.23 -1.79 -8.77
N ALA A 51 0.06 -1.74 -9.10
CA ALA A 51 0.90 -0.54 -8.99
C ALA A 51 1.08 0.17 -10.34
N GLY A 52 0.00 0.37 -11.10
CA GLY A 52 0.05 0.95 -12.44
C GLY A 52 0.26 -0.07 -13.56
N SER A 53 0.57 0.42 -14.77
CA SER A 53 0.66 -0.43 -15.97
C SER A 53 1.99 -1.19 -16.01
N GLY A 54 1.94 -2.53 -16.10
CA GLY A 54 3.12 -3.37 -16.28
C GLY A 54 3.56 -4.15 -15.04
N HIS A 55 3.05 -3.80 -13.86
CA HIS A 55 3.32 -4.51 -12.61
C HIS A 55 2.44 -5.75 -12.46
N GLU A 56 2.95 -6.74 -11.72
CA GLU A 56 2.16 -7.89 -11.28
C GLU A 56 1.04 -7.43 -10.33
N ALA A 57 -0.12 -8.11 -10.36
CA ALA A 57 -1.18 -7.83 -9.41
C ALA A 57 -0.89 -8.50 -8.05
N LEU A 58 -1.06 -7.79 -6.95
CA LEU A 58 -1.04 -8.37 -5.61
C LEU A 58 -2.42 -8.89 -5.23
N ILE A 59 -2.49 -10.14 -4.76
CA ILE A 59 -3.70 -10.73 -4.21
C ILE A 59 -3.63 -10.72 -2.67
N ILE A 60 -4.53 -9.99 -2.05
CA ILE A 60 -4.81 -10.03 -0.62
C ILE A 60 -6.05 -10.90 -0.41
N ALA A 61 -5.84 -12.11 0.10
CA ALA A 61 -6.83 -13.18 0.07
C ALA A 61 -7.74 -13.25 1.32
N SER A 62 -7.44 -12.48 2.37
CA SER A 62 -8.23 -12.45 3.60
C SER A 62 -7.98 -11.16 4.40
N PRO A 63 -8.82 -10.86 5.41
CA PRO A 63 -8.57 -9.78 6.36
C PRO A 63 -7.24 -9.91 7.11
N GLU A 64 -6.83 -11.14 7.48
CA GLU A 64 -5.55 -11.40 8.16
C GLU A 64 -4.37 -11.10 7.23
N ALA A 65 -4.48 -11.51 5.96
CA ALA A 65 -3.50 -11.21 4.93
C ALA A 65 -3.38 -9.69 4.72
N ARG A 66 -4.51 -8.97 4.78
CA ARG A 66 -4.53 -7.50 4.69
C ARG A 66 -3.79 -6.87 5.86
N SER A 67 -4.09 -7.28 7.09
CA SER A 67 -3.42 -6.76 8.29
C SER A 67 -1.92 -6.99 8.22
N ARG A 68 -1.50 -8.21 7.86
CA ARG A 68 -0.07 -8.55 7.69
C ARG A 68 0.60 -7.69 6.63
N PHE A 69 -0.05 -7.48 5.48
CA PHE A 69 0.49 -6.62 4.42
C PHE A 69 0.68 -5.17 4.90
N LEU A 70 -0.31 -4.61 5.59
CA LEU A 70 -0.24 -3.25 6.12
C LEU A 70 0.83 -3.11 7.22
N GLU A 71 1.01 -4.11 8.07
CA GLU A 71 2.11 -4.16 9.04
C GLU A 71 3.47 -4.14 8.33
N MET A 72 3.63 -4.90 7.26
CA MET A 72 4.87 -4.89 6.47
C MET A 72 5.15 -3.54 5.82
N VAL A 73 4.12 -2.88 5.27
CA VAL A 73 4.25 -1.51 4.73
C VAL A 73 4.71 -0.55 5.82
N ARG A 74 4.08 -0.61 7.01
CA ARG A 74 4.47 0.21 8.16
C ARG A 74 5.95 -0.02 8.52
N ASP A 75 6.34 -1.27 8.70
CA ASP A 75 7.67 -1.63 9.19
C ASP A 75 8.77 -1.28 8.18
N ARG A 76 8.49 -1.35 6.89
CA ARG A 76 9.45 -1.02 5.83
C ARG A 76 9.60 0.48 5.59
N TYR A 77 8.52 1.26 5.69
CA TYR A 77 8.52 2.63 5.16
C TYR A 77 8.18 3.73 6.16
N CYS A 78 7.61 3.42 7.33
CA CYS A 78 7.04 4.43 8.23
C CYS A 78 7.86 4.73 9.49
N ASN A 79 9.11 4.26 9.60
CA ASN A 79 10.01 4.55 10.73
C ASN A 79 9.32 4.39 12.10
N GLU A 80 8.72 3.22 12.36
CA GLU A 80 7.99 2.89 13.61
C GLU A 80 6.69 3.68 13.87
N MET A 81 6.35 4.66 13.02
CA MET A 81 5.06 5.36 13.07
C MET A 81 3.96 4.52 12.43
N THR A 82 2.70 4.82 12.77
CA THR A 82 1.57 4.33 11.97
C THR A 82 1.62 4.93 10.57
N ILE A 83 1.08 4.25 9.56
CA ILE A 83 1.03 4.76 8.18
C ILE A 83 0.37 6.15 8.14
N GLU A 84 -0.73 6.33 8.87
CA GLU A 84 -1.43 7.62 8.94
C GLU A 84 -0.61 8.69 9.68
N GLY A 85 0.08 8.31 10.75
CA GLY A 85 0.96 9.22 11.47
C GLY A 85 2.16 9.67 10.64
N TYR A 86 2.75 8.75 9.87
CA TYR A 86 3.84 9.05 8.95
C TYR A 86 3.37 10.00 7.84
N TYR A 87 2.19 9.75 7.27
CA TYR A 87 1.59 10.65 6.27
C TYR A 87 1.37 12.07 6.81
N GLU A 88 0.67 12.20 7.95
CA GLU A 88 0.35 13.51 8.52
C GLU A 88 1.60 14.27 9.01
N PHE A 89 2.60 13.57 9.55
CA PHE A 89 3.85 14.19 9.99
C PHE A 89 4.63 14.79 8.82
N ASN A 90 4.86 14.02 7.75
CA ASN A 90 5.61 14.51 6.60
C ASN A 90 4.83 15.60 5.84
N ARG A 91 3.50 15.47 5.75
CA ARG A 91 2.64 16.49 5.14
C ARG A 91 2.68 17.82 5.91
N GLN A 92 2.82 17.79 7.24
CA GLN A 92 3.00 19.00 8.03
C GLN A 92 4.38 19.62 7.81
N LEU A 93 5.44 18.80 7.82
CA LEU A 93 6.79 19.28 7.51
C LEU A 93 6.90 19.95 6.13
N GLU A 94 6.24 19.41 5.10
CA GLU A 94 6.22 20.02 3.77
C GLU A 94 5.46 21.37 3.71
N GLN A 95 4.50 21.61 4.62
CA GLN A 95 3.74 22.86 4.67
C GLN A 95 4.40 23.95 5.54
N ASP A 96 5.30 23.57 6.44
CA ASP A 96 6.05 24.50 7.30
C ASP A 96 7.33 25.06 6.62
N ASP A 97 7.72 24.53 5.45
CA ASP A 97 8.82 25.01 4.58
C ASP A 97 8.32 25.93 3.45
#